data_AF-A0A5C3EEX2-F1
#
_entry.id   AF-A0A5C3EEX2-F1
#
_cell.length_a   1.000
_cell.length_b   1.000
_cell.length_c   1.000
_cell.angle_alpha   90.00
_cell.angle_beta   90.00
_cell.angle_gamma   90.00
#
_symmetry.space_group_name_H-M   'P 1'
#
loop_
_entity.id
_entity.type
_entity.pdbx_description
1 polymer ?
#
loop_
_entity_poly.entity_id
_entity_poly.type
_entity_poly.pdbx_seq_one_letter_code
_entity_poly.pdbx_strand_id
1 'polypeptide(L)'
;MLPAVRSRTIRQAALGLGRQQKRTLASVSDTASVPGNIGSIQVEPYLLEELPCVVSGDKEAISKLPPFVISRERGFLPREDPMVKMPAAFSGLNSLLDRMTIHQPADKDGHRATGLLGKGQFGDAVLDELKPDGPEAKAVDAAIESGNSHLLAALFRDYCFATSAYLLEPVDRAFKETGFYTQGRNLLPRQLAVPLKKLADKLGHFPYMEYASSYALVNYLCKDPHYQGNAGKYSFDNMELIRSFEDASGSERGFILVHVEMVSYTGKLVSATEDALRACDAKDTAAFEDAFERLLITYRKINQSMETMWGRSLPADYLKYRSFIFGTGPKKMNAMFPEGVVYEGVSDQPQFYRGESGANDSIVPTGDNLLEITAHMPNNDLTKTLRDFRSYRPKNQREFLQQLEARATLAGVRGFAMSASPRAKALYVLLVDQIREFRNRHWMFTKSYIIQRTTYDIATGGSPILQYLPNNLSVVLKVLEESFNEFTAEDERALGVEAKGATHRIGNVELLENVTAAGKKAGAQRRMLEREVAELLAEKEKRIEKLGGDIEKGRGMMGEPKSMKRGAVGCDGVG
;
A
#
# COMPACT_ATOMS: atom_id res chain seq x y z
N MET A 1 45.95 -22.84 -32.46
CA MET A 1 45.78 -24.29 -32.24
C MET A 1 44.30 -24.58 -32.13
N LEU A 2 43.75 -25.20 -33.17
CA LEU A 2 42.42 -25.83 -33.26
C LEU A 2 42.40 -27.15 -32.46
N PRO A 3 41.26 -27.86 -32.26
CA PRO A 3 39.99 -27.71 -33.01
C PRO A 3 38.67 -27.72 -32.21
N ALA A 4 37.67 -27.16 -32.88
CA ALA A 4 36.26 -27.44 -32.73
C ALA A 4 35.89 -28.79 -33.40
N VAL A 5 34.83 -29.44 -32.91
CA VAL A 5 34.13 -30.51 -33.65
C VAL A 5 32.65 -30.17 -33.75
N ARG A 6 32.19 -30.08 -35.00
CA ARG A 6 30.78 -30.08 -35.44
C ARG A 6 30.46 -31.46 -36.02
N SER A 7 29.25 -31.97 -35.78
CA SER A 7 28.44 -32.77 -36.72
C SER A 7 27.12 -33.18 -36.04
N ARG A 8 25.93 -32.80 -36.53
CA ARG A 8 25.09 -33.49 -37.56
C ARG A 8 24.59 -34.88 -37.11
N THR A 9 23.38 -35.40 -37.32
CA THR A 9 22.02 -35.05 -37.82
C THR A 9 21.17 -36.35 -37.63
N ILE A 10 19.83 -36.30 -37.80
CA ILE A 10 18.92 -37.34 -38.39
C ILE A 10 17.82 -38.03 -37.50
N ARG A 11 16.57 -37.64 -37.83
CA ARG A 11 15.31 -38.37 -38.18
C ARG A 11 14.62 -39.44 -37.29
N GLN A 12 13.33 -39.13 -37.04
CA GLN A 12 12.06 -39.84 -37.38
C GLN A 12 11.77 -41.29 -36.94
N ALA A 13 10.63 -41.47 -36.23
CA ALA A 13 9.42 -42.25 -36.60
C ALA A 13 8.45 -42.28 -35.38
N ALA A 14 7.18 -41.83 -35.42
CA ALA A 14 5.94 -42.48 -35.92
C ALA A 14 5.70 -43.85 -35.24
N LEU A 15 4.57 -44.26 -34.62
CA LEU A 15 3.12 -43.98 -34.63
C LEU A 15 2.47 -44.69 -33.40
N GLY A 16 1.27 -44.31 -32.96
CA GLY A 16 0.42 -45.18 -32.11
C GLY A 16 -0.68 -44.48 -31.29
N LEU A 17 -1.94 -44.81 -31.59
CA LEU A 17 -3.20 -44.22 -31.08
C LEU A 17 -3.57 -44.59 -29.62
N GLY A 18 -4.33 -43.73 -28.93
CA GLY A 18 -5.13 -44.10 -27.75
C GLY A 18 -5.76 -42.93 -26.97
N ARG A 19 -7.10 -42.84 -26.97
CA ARG A 19 -7.95 -41.88 -26.22
C ARG A 19 -7.98 -42.18 -24.71
N GLN A 20 -7.87 -41.16 -23.83
CA GLN A 20 -8.88 -40.73 -22.82
C GLN A 20 -8.30 -39.82 -21.70
N GLN A 21 -9.02 -38.73 -21.45
CA GLN A 21 -9.20 -37.91 -20.23
C GLN A 21 -8.21 -37.97 -19.04
N LYS A 22 -7.56 -36.82 -18.78
CA LYS A 22 -7.65 -35.96 -17.55
C LYS A 22 -6.41 -35.06 -17.54
N ARG A 23 -6.58 -33.75 -17.79
CA ARG A 23 -5.50 -32.76 -17.63
C ARG A 23 -5.69 -32.02 -16.31
N THR A 24 -4.78 -32.25 -15.37
CA THR A 24 -4.56 -31.46 -14.16
C THR A 24 -3.20 -30.78 -14.23
N LEU A 25 -3.16 -29.60 -13.59
CA LEU A 25 -2.01 -28.85 -13.06
C LEU A 25 -1.05 -28.16 -14.04
N ALA A 26 -1.04 -26.83 -13.91
CA ALA A 26 -0.16 -25.87 -14.53
C ALA A 26 1.27 -25.99 -13.99
N SER A 27 2.23 -25.86 -14.89
CA SER A 27 3.67 -25.87 -14.65
C SER A 27 4.12 -24.67 -13.80
N VAL A 28 4.61 -24.96 -12.60
CA VAL A 28 5.43 -24.06 -11.78
C VAL A 28 6.85 -24.05 -12.37
N SER A 29 7.48 -22.87 -12.41
CA SER A 29 8.76 -22.62 -13.05
C SER A 29 9.92 -23.47 -12.51
N ASP A 30 10.74 -23.97 -13.44
CA ASP A 30 12.02 -24.64 -13.18
C ASP A 30 12.96 -23.76 -12.35
N THR A 31 13.06 -24.09 -11.07
CA THR A 31 14.25 -23.81 -10.26
C THR A 31 14.64 -25.15 -9.64
N ALA A 32 15.90 -25.53 -9.81
CA ALA A 32 16.41 -26.85 -9.47
C ALA A 32 16.10 -27.21 -8.01
N SER A 33 15.32 -28.28 -7.82
CA SER A 33 15.00 -28.85 -6.52
C SER A 33 16.19 -29.68 -6.01
N VAL A 34 16.73 -29.30 -4.85
CA VAL A 34 17.58 -30.18 -4.05
C VAL A 34 16.63 -31.06 -3.20
N PRO A 35 16.71 -32.40 -3.27
CA PRO A 35 15.84 -33.26 -2.49
C PRO A 35 16.33 -33.29 -1.03
N GLY A 36 15.75 -32.40 -0.21
CA GLY A 36 15.88 -32.40 1.25
C GLY A 36 14.65 -33.08 1.87
N ASN A 37 14.90 -33.95 2.84
CA ASN A 37 13.93 -34.72 3.62
C ASN A 37 12.71 -33.88 4.04
N ILE A 38 11.49 -34.30 3.63
CA ILE A 38 10.22 -33.64 3.99
C ILE A 38 9.87 -34.02 5.43
N GLY A 39 10.59 -33.45 6.40
CA GLY A 39 10.01 -33.15 7.71
C GLY A 39 9.05 -31.99 7.55
N SER A 40 7.94 -31.98 8.29
CA SER A 40 6.96 -30.89 8.30
C SER A 40 7.68 -29.54 8.39
N ILE A 41 7.65 -28.75 7.31
CA ILE A 41 8.12 -27.37 7.36
C ILE A 41 7.10 -26.64 8.24
N GLN A 42 7.37 -26.56 9.54
CA GLN A 42 6.69 -25.62 10.42
C GLN A 42 7.14 -24.23 10.00
N VAL A 43 6.40 -23.62 9.09
CA VAL A 43 6.46 -22.18 8.86
C VAL A 43 5.62 -21.54 9.97
N GLU A 44 6.16 -21.53 11.18
CA GLU A 44 5.58 -20.77 12.29
C GLU A 44 5.67 -19.27 11.95
N PRO A 45 4.66 -18.46 12.29
CA PRO A 45 4.70 -17.02 12.09
C PRO A 45 5.89 -16.40 12.86
N TYR A 46 6.47 -15.35 12.30
CA TYR A 46 7.48 -14.54 12.99
C TYR A 46 6.81 -13.32 13.63
N LEU A 47 6.05 -13.53 14.70
CA LEU A 47 5.57 -12.42 15.53
C LEU A 47 6.68 -11.96 16.49
N LEU A 48 6.69 -10.67 16.82
CA LEU A 48 7.67 -10.06 17.71
C LEU A 48 7.74 -10.77 19.05
N GLU A 49 6.58 -11.04 19.65
CA GLU A 49 6.43 -11.72 20.94
C GLU A 49 6.94 -13.18 20.94
N GLU A 50 7.11 -13.78 19.77
CA GLU A 50 7.59 -15.17 19.60
C GLU A 50 9.11 -15.21 19.34
N LEU A 51 9.78 -14.06 19.15
CA LEU A 51 11.22 -14.02 18.88
C LEU A 51 12.05 -14.40 20.14
N PRO A 52 13.12 -15.21 20.01
CA PRO A 52 13.94 -15.64 21.15
C PRO A 52 14.49 -14.48 21.98
N CYS A 53 14.90 -13.37 21.34
CA CYS A 53 15.40 -12.19 22.05
C CYS A 53 14.30 -11.48 22.86
N VAL A 54 13.05 -11.50 22.39
CA VAL A 54 11.90 -10.93 23.12
C VAL A 54 11.51 -11.82 24.28
N VAL A 55 11.44 -13.15 24.05
CA VAL A 55 11.14 -14.15 25.09
C VAL A 55 12.19 -14.14 26.21
N SER A 56 13.48 -14.00 25.86
CA SER A 56 14.57 -13.91 26.84
C SER A 56 14.77 -12.52 27.47
N GLY A 57 14.08 -11.49 26.97
CA GLY A 57 14.22 -10.12 27.46
C GLY A 57 15.56 -9.44 27.11
N ASP A 58 16.25 -9.89 26.05
CA ASP A 58 17.51 -9.31 25.58
C ASP A 58 17.28 -7.93 24.95
N LYS A 59 17.41 -6.88 25.77
CA LYS A 59 17.17 -5.49 25.36
C LYS A 59 18.08 -5.03 24.23
N GLU A 60 19.32 -5.49 24.19
CA GLU A 60 20.27 -5.08 23.15
C GLU A 60 19.88 -5.67 21.81
N ALA A 61 19.57 -6.98 21.77
CA ALA A 61 19.07 -7.63 20.57
C ALA A 61 17.73 -7.02 20.10
N ILE A 62 16.81 -6.72 21.02
CA ILE A 62 15.52 -6.07 20.71
C ILE A 62 15.73 -4.69 20.08
N SER A 63 16.66 -3.87 20.59
CA SER A 63 16.92 -2.54 20.03
C SER A 63 17.48 -2.56 18.60
N LYS A 64 18.05 -3.69 18.17
CA LYS A 64 18.63 -3.88 16.82
C LYS A 64 17.65 -4.53 15.85
N LEU A 65 16.45 -4.93 16.30
CA LEU A 65 15.43 -5.50 15.43
C LEU A 65 14.93 -4.47 14.41
N PRO A 66 14.55 -4.89 13.19
CA PRO A 66 13.97 -4.00 12.19
C PRO A 66 12.80 -3.15 12.73
N PRO A 67 12.54 -1.96 12.17
CA PRO A 67 11.45 -1.11 12.63
C PRO A 67 10.06 -1.76 12.50
N PHE A 68 9.85 -2.61 11.49
CA PHE A 68 8.53 -3.16 11.13
C PHE A 68 8.38 -4.66 11.42
N VAL A 69 8.90 -5.15 12.55
CA VAL A 69 8.57 -6.53 12.99
C VAL A 69 7.10 -6.58 13.37
N ILE A 70 6.39 -7.58 12.84
CA ILE A 70 4.95 -7.78 13.06
C ILE A 70 4.68 -8.18 14.50
N SER A 71 3.63 -7.65 15.12
CA SER A 71 3.21 -8.05 16.47
C SER A 71 1.69 -8.03 16.61
N ARG A 72 1.14 -8.74 17.60
CA ARG A 72 -0.30 -8.63 17.92
C ARG A 72 -0.69 -7.27 18.48
N GLU A 73 0.24 -6.54 19.08
CA GLU A 73 -0.03 -5.21 19.63
C GLU A 73 -0.07 -4.14 18.53
N ARG A 74 0.97 -4.09 17.68
CA ARG A 74 1.19 -3.00 16.72
C ARG A 74 0.86 -3.36 15.28
N GLY A 75 0.68 -4.64 14.96
CA GLY A 75 0.38 -5.10 13.61
C GLY A 75 1.45 -4.65 12.62
N PHE A 76 1.07 -3.77 11.70
CA PHE A 76 1.94 -3.20 10.66
C PHE A 76 2.53 -1.83 11.01
N LEU A 77 2.19 -1.23 12.17
CA LEU A 77 2.89 -0.04 12.67
C LEU A 77 4.34 -0.37 13.03
N PRO A 78 5.25 0.61 13.03
CA PRO A 78 6.60 0.41 13.56
C PRO A 78 6.55 0.01 15.04
N ARG A 79 7.54 -0.78 15.48
CA ARG A 79 7.69 -1.23 16.88
C ARG A 79 7.72 -0.07 17.87
N GLU A 80 8.25 1.07 17.46
CA GLU A 80 8.38 2.28 18.25
C GLU A 80 7.68 3.44 17.55
N ASP A 81 7.06 4.34 18.32
CA ASP A 81 6.47 5.54 17.74
C ASP A 81 7.58 6.41 17.11
N PRO A 82 7.32 7.12 16.01
CA PRO A 82 8.40 7.71 15.22
C PRO A 82 9.22 8.75 15.98
N MET A 83 10.51 8.81 15.67
CA MET A 83 11.40 9.82 16.25
C MET A 83 11.05 11.19 15.66
N VAL A 84 10.70 12.13 16.55
CA VAL A 84 10.35 13.51 16.20
C VAL A 84 11.56 14.43 16.30
N LYS A 85 12.33 14.31 17.39
CA LYS A 85 13.52 15.15 17.63
C LYS A 85 14.76 14.44 17.11
N MET A 86 15.34 14.99 16.05
CA MET A 86 16.59 14.48 15.50
C MET A 86 17.79 14.86 16.37
N PRO A 87 18.84 14.02 16.44
CA PRO A 87 20.10 14.40 17.09
C PRO A 87 20.70 15.68 16.50
N ALA A 88 21.39 16.46 17.32
CA ALA A 88 21.98 17.75 16.92
C ALA A 88 22.95 17.65 15.73
N ALA A 89 23.56 16.48 15.51
CA ALA A 89 24.41 16.20 14.35
C ALA A 89 23.67 16.28 12.99
N PHE A 90 22.33 16.31 12.99
CA PHE A 90 21.49 16.45 11.81
C PHE A 90 20.75 17.80 11.75
N SER A 91 21.23 18.82 12.47
CA SER A 91 20.53 20.11 12.56
C SER A 91 20.36 20.81 11.21
N GLY A 92 21.32 20.68 10.28
CA GLY A 92 21.21 21.27 8.94
C GLY A 92 20.06 20.65 8.14
N LEU A 93 20.02 19.31 8.07
CA LEU A 93 18.91 18.58 7.44
C LEU A 93 17.56 18.91 8.10
N ASN A 94 17.51 18.91 9.43
CA ASN A 94 16.28 19.23 10.16
C ASN A 94 15.79 20.65 9.86
N SER A 95 16.68 21.64 9.86
CA SER A 95 16.34 23.04 9.53
C SER A 95 15.82 23.20 8.10
N LEU A 96 16.42 22.50 7.13
CA LEU A 96 15.95 22.49 5.75
C LEU A 96 14.54 21.93 5.62
N LEU A 97 14.28 20.80 6.28
CA LEU A 97 12.97 20.13 6.26
C LEU A 97 11.88 20.95 6.99
N ASP A 98 12.22 21.61 8.09
CA ASP A 98 11.29 22.48 8.81
C ASP A 98 10.86 23.67 7.93
N ARG A 99 11.78 24.24 7.14
CA ARG A 99 11.52 25.34 6.19
C ARG A 99 10.98 24.88 4.83
N MET A 100 10.89 23.57 4.58
CA MET A 100 10.67 23.01 3.25
C MET A 100 9.26 23.31 2.70
N THR A 101 8.23 23.24 3.54
CA THR A 101 6.83 23.22 3.11
C THR A 101 6.45 24.37 2.18
N ILE A 102 5.40 24.21 1.37
CA ILE A 102 4.85 25.30 0.57
C ILE A 102 4.31 26.40 1.48
N HIS A 103 3.52 26.01 2.47
CA HIS A 103 2.97 26.88 3.49
C HIS A 103 3.56 26.52 4.85
N GLN A 104 4.28 27.45 5.47
CA GLN A 104 4.80 27.27 6.81
C GLN A 104 3.66 27.25 7.85
N PRO A 105 3.88 26.70 9.05
CA PRO A 105 2.91 26.77 10.13
C PRO A 105 2.42 28.20 10.34
N ALA A 106 1.13 28.33 10.65
CA ALA A 106 0.55 29.64 10.93
C ALA A 106 1.19 30.23 12.20
N ASP A 107 1.48 31.53 12.17
CA ASP A 107 1.83 32.26 13.38
C ASP A 107 0.60 32.46 14.29
N LYS A 108 0.81 33.13 15.42
CA LYS A 108 -0.24 33.42 16.42
C LYS A 108 -1.43 34.19 15.84
N ASP A 109 -1.23 34.92 14.75
CA ASP A 109 -2.23 35.77 14.10
C ASP A 109 -2.89 35.03 12.91
N GLY A 110 -2.52 33.77 12.67
CA GLY A 110 -3.05 32.93 11.59
C GLY A 110 -2.35 33.14 10.24
N HIS A 111 -1.32 33.98 10.16
CA HIS A 111 -0.59 34.23 8.94
C HIS A 111 0.40 33.08 8.66
N ARG A 112 0.45 32.63 7.41
CA ARG A 112 1.36 31.57 6.96
C ARG A 112 2.42 32.15 6.03
N ALA A 113 3.67 32.09 6.45
CA ALA A 113 4.80 32.42 5.58
C ALA A 113 4.93 31.38 4.45
N THR A 114 5.47 31.80 3.30
CA THR A 114 5.84 30.88 2.23
C THR A 114 7.16 30.19 2.56
N GLY A 115 7.18 28.86 2.58
CA GLY A 115 8.42 28.10 2.77
C GLY A 115 9.19 27.88 1.46
N LEU A 116 10.24 27.06 1.50
CA LEU A 116 11.21 26.91 0.41
C LEU A 116 10.58 26.37 -0.87
N LEU A 117 9.71 25.34 -0.78
CA LEU A 117 9.01 24.80 -1.95
C LEU A 117 8.04 25.81 -2.57
N GLY A 118 7.37 26.62 -1.74
CA GLY A 118 6.49 27.68 -2.22
C GLY A 118 7.23 28.80 -2.94
N LYS A 119 8.50 29.04 -2.58
CA LYS A 119 9.39 29.99 -3.26
C LYS A 119 10.15 29.38 -4.44
N GLY A 120 10.16 28.05 -4.57
CA GLY A 120 10.99 27.36 -5.55
C GLY A 120 12.48 27.42 -5.26
N GLN A 121 12.86 27.46 -3.98
CA GLN A 121 14.23 27.65 -3.50
C GLN A 121 14.77 26.44 -2.72
N PHE A 122 14.01 25.34 -2.62
CA PHE A 122 14.44 24.17 -1.86
C PHE A 122 15.65 23.50 -2.51
N GLY A 123 15.66 23.38 -3.83
CA GLY A 123 16.81 22.84 -4.56
C GLY A 123 18.10 23.60 -4.28
N ASP A 124 18.04 24.94 -4.34
CA ASP A 124 19.21 25.80 -4.10
C ASP A 124 19.69 25.69 -2.64
N ALA A 125 18.75 25.68 -1.69
CA ALA A 125 19.07 25.51 -0.27
C ALA A 125 19.74 24.16 0.03
N VAL A 126 19.33 23.06 -0.63
CA VAL A 126 20.02 21.76 -0.51
C VAL A 126 21.46 21.83 -1.02
N LEU A 127 21.71 22.54 -2.12
CA LEU A 127 23.05 22.67 -2.70
C LEU A 127 23.96 23.56 -1.86
N ASP A 128 23.41 24.62 -1.28
CA ASP A 128 24.16 25.58 -0.46
C ASP A 128 24.41 25.08 0.97
N GLU A 129 23.41 24.48 1.61
CA GLU A 129 23.44 24.21 3.05
C GLU A 129 23.93 22.78 3.40
N LEU A 130 23.70 21.77 2.54
CA LEU A 130 24.19 20.40 2.77
C LEU A 130 25.46 20.11 1.98
N LYS A 131 26.46 19.51 2.65
CA LYS A 131 27.76 19.18 2.05
C LYS A 131 27.94 17.67 1.90
N PRO A 132 28.43 17.17 0.75
CA PRO A 132 28.58 15.72 0.50
C PRO A 132 29.40 14.96 1.54
N ASP A 133 30.46 15.57 2.07
CA ASP A 133 31.32 15.00 3.11
C ASP A 133 31.24 15.83 4.43
N GLY A 134 30.10 16.51 4.62
CA GLY A 134 29.79 17.37 5.76
C GLY A 134 29.47 16.59 7.04
N PRO A 135 29.13 17.31 8.13
CA PRO A 135 28.83 16.68 9.42
C PRO A 135 27.63 15.72 9.34
N GLU A 136 26.57 16.05 8.59
CA GLU A 136 25.40 15.18 8.42
C GLU A 136 25.75 13.85 7.76
N ALA A 137 26.57 13.88 6.70
CA ALA A 137 26.97 12.67 5.99
C ALA A 137 27.76 11.71 6.90
N LYS A 138 28.70 12.24 7.70
CA LYS A 138 29.45 11.46 8.69
C LYS A 138 28.55 10.96 9.82
N ALA A 139 27.57 11.75 10.24
CA ALA A 139 26.61 11.36 11.26
C ALA A 139 25.70 10.22 10.78
N VAL A 140 25.37 10.14 9.48
CA VAL A 140 24.66 8.99 8.91
C VAL A 140 25.50 7.72 9.01
N ASP A 141 26.80 7.78 8.70
CA ASP A 141 27.69 6.62 8.84
C ASP A 141 27.76 6.12 10.29
N ALA A 142 27.94 7.04 11.24
CA ALA A 142 27.91 6.72 12.67
C ALA A 142 26.54 6.13 13.11
N ALA A 143 25.42 6.64 12.58
CA ALA A 143 24.10 6.08 12.86
C ALA A 143 23.96 4.64 12.33
N ILE A 144 24.48 4.35 11.14
CA ILE A 144 24.47 2.99 10.55
C ILE A 144 25.32 2.02 11.37
N GLU A 145 26.51 2.46 11.80
CA GLU A 145 27.40 1.68 12.67
C GLU A 145 26.77 1.37 14.02
N SER A 146 26.04 2.34 14.59
CA SER A 146 25.34 2.15 15.87
C SER A 146 24.26 1.06 15.81
N GLY A 147 23.70 0.79 14.63
CA GLY A 147 22.59 -0.15 14.44
C GLY A 147 21.27 0.29 15.08
N ASN A 148 21.14 1.55 15.50
CA ASN A 148 19.90 2.08 16.10
C ASN A 148 18.79 2.16 15.04
N SER A 149 17.90 1.15 15.01
CA SER A 149 16.83 1.04 14.01
C SER A 149 15.86 2.23 14.03
N HIS A 150 15.62 2.82 15.21
CA HIS A 150 14.70 3.94 15.37
C HIS A 150 15.24 5.21 14.73
N LEU A 151 16.52 5.51 14.95
CA LEU A 151 17.22 6.62 14.29
C LEU A 151 17.33 6.40 12.78
N LEU A 152 17.65 5.18 12.34
CA LEU A 152 17.76 4.86 10.92
C LEU A 152 16.43 5.04 10.18
N ALA A 153 15.31 4.64 10.79
CA ALA A 153 13.98 4.86 10.22
C ALA A 153 13.65 6.36 10.07
N ALA A 154 13.99 7.17 11.08
CA ALA A 154 13.76 8.61 11.05
C ALA A 154 14.63 9.33 10.01
N LEU A 155 15.91 8.95 9.91
CA LEU A 155 16.81 9.46 8.88
C LEU A 155 16.33 9.08 7.47
N PHE A 156 15.91 7.83 7.27
CA PHE A 156 15.41 7.39 5.98
C PHE A 156 14.14 8.16 5.57
N ARG A 157 13.19 8.39 6.49
CA ARG A 157 12.06 9.28 6.26
C ARG A 157 12.52 10.67 5.80
N ASP A 158 13.38 11.32 6.57
CA ASP A 158 13.80 12.70 6.34
C ASP A 158 14.54 12.86 5.01
N TYR A 159 15.45 11.93 4.67
CA TYR A 159 16.11 11.93 3.36
C TYR A 159 15.17 11.60 2.19
N CYS A 160 14.14 10.77 2.38
CA CYS A 160 13.10 10.54 1.38
C CYS A 160 12.28 11.80 1.11
N PHE A 161 11.88 12.54 2.14
CA PHE A 161 11.20 13.84 1.97
C PHE A 161 12.08 14.85 1.23
N ALA A 162 13.34 15.02 1.64
CA ALA A 162 14.27 15.92 0.96
C ALA A 162 14.51 15.51 -0.50
N THR A 163 14.66 14.22 -0.78
CA THR A 163 14.88 13.69 -2.14
C THR A 163 13.68 13.94 -3.04
N SER A 164 12.47 13.64 -2.56
CA SER A 164 11.25 13.84 -3.34
C SER A 164 11.01 15.33 -3.62
N ALA A 165 11.16 16.18 -2.59
CA ALA A 165 11.07 17.64 -2.71
C ALA A 165 12.08 18.19 -3.73
N TYR A 166 13.34 17.76 -3.66
CA TYR A 166 14.38 18.20 -4.57
C TYR A 166 14.07 17.79 -6.02
N LEU A 167 13.70 16.54 -6.28
CA LEU A 167 13.51 16.07 -7.65
C LEU A 167 12.25 16.66 -8.30
N LEU A 168 11.18 16.87 -7.51
CA LEU A 168 9.84 17.21 -8.00
C LEU A 168 9.46 18.69 -7.84
N GLU A 169 10.27 19.52 -7.19
CA GLU A 169 10.00 20.97 -7.09
C GLU A 169 9.74 21.64 -8.46
N PRO A 170 10.50 21.38 -9.55
CA PRO A 170 10.17 21.95 -10.86
C PRO A 170 8.83 21.45 -11.40
N VAL A 171 8.48 20.19 -11.12
CA VAL A 171 7.23 19.56 -11.53
C VAL A 171 6.04 20.22 -10.86
N ASP A 172 6.13 20.42 -9.54
CA ASP A 172 5.08 21.06 -8.75
C ASP A 172 4.88 22.53 -9.15
N ARG A 173 5.98 23.27 -9.32
CA ARG A 173 5.95 24.67 -9.75
C ARG A 173 5.26 24.83 -11.10
N ALA A 174 5.68 24.06 -12.10
CA ALA A 174 5.05 24.10 -13.42
C ALA A 174 3.56 23.77 -13.34
N PHE A 175 3.18 22.79 -12.51
CA PHE A 175 1.79 22.43 -12.32
C PHE A 175 0.96 23.56 -11.71
N LYS A 176 1.49 24.28 -10.71
CA LYS A 176 0.82 25.44 -10.12
C LYS A 176 0.72 26.63 -11.06
N GLU A 177 1.76 26.86 -11.86
CA GLU A 177 1.84 27.98 -12.81
C GLU A 177 0.97 27.74 -14.05
N THR A 178 0.86 26.49 -14.52
CA THR A 178 0.29 26.18 -15.84
C THR A 178 -0.87 25.18 -15.82
N GLY A 179 -1.04 24.43 -14.73
CA GLY A 179 -1.93 23.27 -14.66
C GLY A 179 -1.34 21.98 -15.25
N PHE A 180 -0.08 22.00 -15.70
CA PHE A 180 0.60 20.87 -16.35
C PHE A 180 1.89 20.49 -15.63
N TYR A 181 2.15 19.17 -15.56
CA TYR A 181 3.42 18.67 -15.08
C TYR A 181 4.53 18.90 -16.12
N THR A 182 5.76 19.09 -15.64
CA THR A 182 6.97 19.12 -16.47
C THR A 182 7.92 18.00 -16.06
N GLN A 183 9.11 17.96 -16.65
CA GLN A 183 10.18 17.06 -16.21
C GLN A 183 10.79 17.51 -14.87
N GLY A 184 11.11 16.54 -14.02
CA GLY A 184 11.81 16.79 -12.76
C GLY A 184 13.32 16.92 -12.97
N ARG A 185 14.06 17.16 -11.88
CA ARG A 185 15.53 17.16 -11.91
C ARG A 185 16.02 15.74 -12.17
N ASN A 186 16.79 15.52 -13.24
CA ASN A 186 17.31 14.19 -13.61
C ASN A 186 18.60 13.78 -12.87
N LEU A 187 19.06 14.59 -11.93
CA LEU A 187 20.24 14.34 -11.11
C LEU A 187 19.89 14.59 -9.63
N LEU A 188 20.10 13.58 -8.79
CA LEU A 188 20.07 13.73 -7.33
C LEU A 188 21.50 13.98 -6.84
N PRO A 189 21.77 15.12 -6.17
CA PRO A 189 23.13 15.50 -5.81
C PRO A 189 23.67 14.62 -4.68
N ARG A 190 25.00 14.49 -4.63
CA ARG A 190 25.71 13.55 -3.75
C ARG A 190 25.33 13.68 -2.27
N GLN A 191 25.09 14.90 -1.78
CA GLN A 191 24.70 15.16 -0.38
C GLN A 191 23.32 14.60 0.01
N LEU A 192 22.46 14.24 -0.95
CA LEU A 192 21.22 13.50 -0.71
C LEU A 192 21.35 12.04 -1.16
N ALA A 193 21.94 11.80 -2.34
CA ALA A 193 22.00 10.48 -2.96
C ALA A 193 22.77 9.45 -2.12
N VAL A 194 23.97 9.81 -1.64
CA VAL A 194 24.84 8.88 -0.91
C VAL A 194 24.25 8.50 0.45
N PRO A 195 23.85 9.44 1.33
CA PRO A 195 23.24 9.08 2.60
C PRO A 195 21.95 8.27 2.44
N LEU A 196 21.07 8.66 1.51
CA LEU A 196 19.83 7.93 1.26
C LEU A 196 20.10 6.50 0.79
N LYS A 197 21.06 6.28 -0.11
CA LYS A 197 21.42 4.93 -0.55
C LYS A 197 21.94 4.06 0.58
N LYS A 198 22.85 4.60 1.41
CA LYS A 198 23.40 3.88 2.56
C LYS A 198 22.30 3.47 3.55
N LEU A 199 21.37 4.38 3.85
CA LEU A 199 20.22 4.11 4.71
C LEU A 199 19.28 3.05 4.09
N ALA A 200 18.97 3.19 2.81
CA ALA A 200 18.14 2.26 2.05
C ALA A 200 18.72 0.84 2.07
N ASP A 201 20.01 0.70 1.81
CA ASP A 201 20.71 -0.59 1.84
C ASP A 201 20.70 -1.21 3.24
N LYS A 202 20.95 -0.40 4.27
CA LYS A 202 20.94 -0.86 5.66
C LYS A 202 19.56 -1.36 6.10
N LEU A 203 18.49 -0.73 5.63
CA LEU A 203 17.11 -1.07 5.99
C LEU A 203 16.46 -2.07 5.03
N GLY A 204 17.08 -2.37 3.88
CA GLY A 204 16.51 -3.23 2.85
C GLY A 204 15.36 -2.59 2.07
N HIS A 205 15.45 -1.27 1.84
CA HIS A 205 14.52 -0.47 1.06
C HIS A 205 15.15 0.00 -0.26
N PHE A 206 14.32 0.49 -1.17
CA PHE A 206 14.80 1.30 -2.30
C PHE A 206 15.12 2.72 -1.83
N PRO A 207 16.10 3.42 -2.42
CA PRO A 207 16.47 4.78 -2.04
C PRO A 207 15.49 5.81 -2.61
N TYR A 208 14.21 5.69 -2.25
CA TYR A 208 13.14 6.60 -2.65
C TYR A 208 11.97 6.52 -1.68
N MET A 209 11.13 7.57 -1.69
CA MET A 209 9.95 7.64 -0.84
C MET A 209 8.92 6.55 -1.21
N GLU A 210 8.51 5.79 -0.20
CA GLU A 210 7.39 4.86 -0.24
C GLU A 210 6.48 4.98 1.00
N TYR A 211 5.37 4.26 1.01
CA TYR A 211 4.29 4.32 1.99
C TYR A 211 4.74 4.08 3.46
N ALA A 212 5.28 2.91 3.79
CA ALA A 212 5.41 2.47 5.18
C ALA A 212 6.59 3.16 5.89
N SER A 213 7.77 3.05 5.29
CA SER A 213 9.07 3.39 5.86
C SER A 213 9.43 4.85 5.64
N SER A 214 8.58 5.63 4.97
CA SER A 214 8.78 7.08 4.85
C SER A 214 7.50 7.90 4.95
N TYR A 215 6.63 7.88 3.93
CA TYR A 215 5.58 8.89 3.80
C TYR A 215 4.51 8.83 4.92
N ALA A 216 4.13 7.63 5.35
CA ALA A 216 3.03 7.43 6.29
C ALA A 216 3.45 6.89 7.66
N LEU A 217 3.86 5.62 7.76
CA LEU A 217 3.88 4.92 9.06
C LEU A 217 5.04 5.30 9.98
N VAL A 218 5.98 6.13 9.50
CA VAL A 218 7.04 6.74 10.32
C VAL A 218 6.92 8.27 10.40
N ASN A 219 5.79 8.82 9.97
CA ASN A 219 5.57 10.26 9.81
C ASN A 219 4.40 10.78 10.66
N TYR A 220 4.37 10.40 11.94
CA TYR A 220 3.36 10.89 12.87
C TYR A 220 3.94 11.11 14.27
N LEU A 221 3.34 12.05 15.00
CA LEU A 221 3.53 12.27 16.44
C LEU A 221 2.16 12.13 17.12
N CYS A 222 2.07 11.37 18.20
CA CYS A 222 0.92 11.37 19.11
C CYS A 222 1.14 12.40 20.22
N LYS A 223 0.20 13.33 20.40
CA LYS A 223 0.29 14.40 21.43
C LYS A 223 0.11 13.86 22.85
N ASP A 224 -0.93 13.07 23.05
CA ASP A 224 -1.27 12.49 24.35
C ASP A 224 -1.31 10.94 24.27
N PRO A 225 -0.45 10.22 25.01
CA PRO A 225 -0.46 8.75 25.03
C PRO A 225 -1.73 8.15 25.64
N HIS A 226 -2.52 8.92 26.39
CA HIS A 226 -3.74 8.48 27.06
C HIS A 226 -5.03 8.92 26.36
N TYR A 227 -4.94 9.54 25.19
CA TYR A 227 -6.10 10.02 24.43
C TYR A 227 -7.13 8.91 24.15
N GLN A 228 -8.41 9.19 24.44
CA GLN A 228 -9.52 8.22 24.35
C GLN A 228 -10.45 8.49 23.15
N GLY A 229 -9.88 8.64 21.95
CA GLY A 229 -10.66 8.72 20.72
C GLY A 229 -10.97 7.35 20.10
N ASN A 230 -11.52 7.35 18.89
CA ASN A 230 -11.93 6.14 18.15
C ASN A 230 -10.82 5.08 18.02
N ALA A 231 -9.57 5.52 17.86
CA ALA A 231 -8.39 4.67 17.74
C ALA A 231 -7.42 4.83 18.94
N GLY A 232 -7.92 5.24 20.11
CA GLY A 232 -7.09 5.55 21.28
C GLY A 232 -6.06 6.63 20.97
N LYS A 233 -4.79 6.44 21.38
CA LYS A 233 -3.71 7.40 21.11
C LYS A 233 -3.45 7.66 19.62
N TYR A 234 -3.86 6.74 18.73
CA TYR A 234 -3.71 6.89 17.27
C TYR A 234 -4.93 7.52 16.60
N SER A 235 -5.83 8.12 17.37
CA SER A 235 -6.94 8.88 16.80
C SER A 235 -6.40 10.11 16.07
N PHE A 236 -6.93 10.40 14.89
CA PHE A 236 -6.50 11.50 14.04
C PHE A 236 -6.31 12.84 14.77
N ASP A 237 -7.27 13.22 15.64
CA ASP A 237 -7.23 14.49 16.37
C ASP A 237 -6.08 14.58 17.38
N ASN A 238 -5.52 13.43 17.78
CA ASN A 238 -4.35 13.31 18.64
C ASN A 238 -3.03 13.26 17.88
N MET A 239 -3.06 13.15 16.54
CA MET A 239 -1.87 12.99 15.71
C MET A 239 -1.53 14.24 14.89
N GLU A 240 -0.23 14.46 14.73
CA GLU A 240 0.37 15.51 13.88
C GLU A 240 1.44 14.91 12.97
N LEU A 241 1.74 15.58 11.85
CA LEU A 241 2.81 15.16 10.95
C LEU A 241 4.17 15.63 11.47
N ILE A 242 5.21 14.84 11.20
CA ILE A 242 6.60 15.24 11.43
C ILE A 242 7.14 15.99 10.23
N ARG A 243 6.80 15.55 9.01
CA ARG A 243 7.18 16.13 7.72
C ARG A 243 5.96 16.23 6.81
N SER A 244 5.93 17.27 5.99
CA SER A 244 4.89 17.53 4.98
C SER A 244 5.50 18.28 3.79
N PHE A 245 4.85 18.26 2.63
CA PHE A 245 5.23 19.05 1.46
C PHE A 245 4.40 20.33 1.32
N GLU A 246 3.08 20.24 1.44
CA GLU A 246 2.18 21.39 1.32
C GLU A 246 2.10 22.14 2.63
N ASP A 247 1.46 21.54 3.63
CA ASP A 247 1.22 22.12 4.93
C ASP A 247 0.96 21.02 5.97
N ALA A 248 1.51 21.18 7.18
CA ALA A 248 1.48 20.15 8.22
C ALA A 248 0.10 19.97 8.91
N SER A 249 -0.88 20.80 8.59
CA SER A 249 -2.19 20.91 9.25
C SER A 249 -3.39 20.75 8.30
N GLY A 250 -3.18 20.75 6.98
CA GLY A 250 -4.23 20.70 5.96
C GLY A 250 -4.51 19.30 5.42
N SER A 251 -4.89 19.23 4.15
CA SER A 251 -5.36 17.99 3.53
C SER A 251 -4.26 16.92 3.40
N GLU A 252 -2.98 17.30 3.30
CA GLU A 252 -1.87 16.33 3.36
C GLU A 252 -1.82 15.60 4.72
N ARG A 253 -2.01 16.32 5.83
CA ARG A 253 -2.16 15.73 7.17
C ARG A 253 -3.34 14.76 7.20
N GLY A 254 -4.46 15.16 6.64
CA GLY A 254 -5.61 14.29 6.40
C GLY A 254 -5.24 12.97 5.73
N PHE A 255 -4.59 13.10 4.58
CA PHE A 255 -4.25 11.98 3.72
C PHE A 255 -3.34 10.99 4.43
N ILE A 256 -2.28 11.46 5.09
CA ILE A 256 -1.33 10.60 5.78
C ILE A 256 -1.93 10.01 7.07
N LEU A 257 -2.52 10.84 7.94
CA LEU A 257 -2.91 10.39 9.28
C LEU A 257 -4.15 9.51 9.30
N VAL A 258 -5.04 9.59 8.30
CA VAL A 258 -6.11 8.60 8.13
C VAL A 258 -5.52 7.21 7.87
N HIS A 259 -4.47 7.10 7.04
CA HIS A 259 -3.79 5.82 6.84
C HIS A 259 -3.13 5.31 8.14
N VAL A 260 -2.53 6.19 8.95
CA VAL A 260 -1.97 5.80 10.26
C VAL A 260 -3.06 5.30 11.20
N GLU A 261 -4.20 5.99 11.28
CA GLU A 261 -5.36 5.58 12.10
C GLU A 261 -5.90 4.22 11.64
N MET A 262 -6.06 4.00 10.33
CA MET A 262 -6.43 2.70 9.77
C MET A 262 -5.46 1.59 10.19
N VAL A 263 -4.15 1.84 10.07
CA VAL A 263 -3.10 0.85 10.37
C VAL A 263 -2.99 0.59 11.87
N SER A 264 -3.41 1.51 12.73
CA SER A 264 -3.43 1.28 14.18
C SER A 264 -4.35 0.13 14.62
N TYR A 265 -5.35 -0.23 13.82
CA TYR A 265 -6.21 -1.39 14.09
C TYR A 265 -5.54 -2.73 13.74
N THR A 266 -4.41 -2.72 13.04
CA THR A 266 -3.85 -3.93 12.42
C THR A 266 -3.24 -4.91 13.41
N GLY A 267 -2.93 -4.51 14.65
CA GLY A 267 -2.58 -5.47 15.71
C GLY A 267 -3.71 -6.48 15.95
N LYS A 268 -4.96 -5.99 16.00
CA LYS A 268 -6.16 -6.83 16.12
C LYS A 268 -6.38 -7.69 14.87
N LEU A 269 -6.08 -7.14 13.69
CA LEU A 269 -6.17 -7.84 12.41
C LEU A 269 -5.19 -9.03 12.37
N VAL A 270 -3.92 -8.80 12.68
CA VAL A 270 -2.88 -9.83 12.72
C VAL A 270 -3.21 -10.88 13.76
N SER A 271 -3.60 -10.46 14.97
CA SER A 271 -3.98 -11.36 16.06
C SER A 271 -5.09 -12.32 15.66
N ALA A 272 -6.18 -11.80 15.11
CA ALA A 272 -7.31 -12.62 14.68
C ALA A 272 -7.00 -13.47 13.43
N THR A 273 -6.11 -13.00 12.55
CA THR A 273 -5.62 -13.78 11.38
C THR A 273 -4.89 -15.04 11.83
N GLU A 274 -3.94 -14.90 12.75
CA GLU A 274 -3.16 -16.03 13.28
C GLU A 274 -4.02 -17.01 14.09
N ASP A 275 -4.99 -16.49 14.84
CA ASP A 275 -5.94 -17.35 15.59
C ASP A 275 -6.85 -18.13 14.63
N ALA A 276 -7.31 -17.52 13.55
CA ALA A 276 -8.13 -18.19 12.54
C ALA A 276 -7.38 -19.33 11.84
N LEU A 277 -6.09 -19.14 11.50
CA LEU A 277 -5.25 -20.19 10.93
C LEU A 277 -5.12 -21.38 11.89
N ARG A 278 -4.77 -21.11 13.17
CA ARG A 278 -4.63 -22.16 14.19
C ARG A 278 -5.94 -22.93 14.39
N ALA A 279 -7.08 -22.23 14.43
CA ALA A 279 -8.39 -22.86 14.56
C ALA A 279 -8.76 -23.69 13.32
N CYS A 280 -8.42 -23.22 12.12
CA CYS A 280 -8.65 -23.96 10.88
C CYS A 280 -7.82 -25.25 10.80
N ASP A 281 -6.56 -25.22 11.25
CA ASP A 281 -5.69 -26.40 11.31
C ASP A 281 -6.20 -27.41 12.35
N ALA A 282 -6.64 -26.92 13.51
CA ALA A 282 -7.22 -27.74 14.57
C ALA A 282 -8.65 -28.23 14.27
N LYS A 283 -9.26 -27.75 13.18
CA LYS A 283 -10.69 -27.96 12.85
C LYS A 283 -11.64 -27.55 13.99
N ASP A 284 -11.28 -26.50 14.71
CA ASP A 284 -12.08 -25.91 15.79
C ASP A 284 -12.99 -24.82 15.21
N THR A 285 -14.24 -25.18 14.94
CA THR A 285 -15.24 -24.27 14.37
C THR A 285 -15.53 -23.07 15.29
N ALA A 286 -15.61 -23.27 16.60
CA ALA A 286 -15.99 -22.20 17.52
C ALA A 286 -14.88 -21.14 17.65
N ALA A 287 -13.62 -21.58 17.75
CA ALA A 287 -12.47 -20.68 17.76
C ALA A 287 -12.31 -19.96 16.41
N PHE A 288 -12.61 -20.65 15.29
CA PHE A 288 -12.57 -20.06 13.96
C PHE A 288 -13.62 -18.97 13.78
N GLU A 289 -14.86 -19.22 14.18
CA GLU A 289 -15.95 -18.23 14.16
C GLU A 289 -15.62 -17.00 15.00
N ASP A 290 -15.05 -17.19 16.20
CA ASP A 290 -14.59 -16.09 17.04
C ASP A 290 -13.54 -15.22 16.34
N ALA A 291 -12.53 -15.86 15.76
CA ALA A 291 -11.45 -15.16 15.07
C ALA A 291 -11.98 -14.40 13.84
N PHE A 292 -12.84 -15.01 13.03
CA PHE A 292 -13.47 -14.37 11.87
C PHE A 292 -14.42 -13.23 12.26
N GLU A 293 -15.15 -13.35 13.38
CA GLU A 293 -15.95 -12.25 13.93
C GLU A 293 -15.07 -11.06 14.36
N ARG A 294 -13.94 -11.32 15.03
CA ARG A 294 -12.97 -10.27 15.38
C ARG A 294 -12.35 -9.61 14.15
N LEU A 295 -12.06 -10.37 13.10
CA LEU A 295 -11.60 -9.85 11.81
C LEU A 295 -12.66 -8.93 11.20
N LEU A 296 -13.93 -9.35 11.18
CA LEU A 296 -15.02 -8.58 10.58
C LEU A 296 -15.20 -7.24 11.28
N ILE A 297 -15.19 -7.23 12.62
CA ILE A 297 -15.25 -6.00 13.42
C ILE A 297 -14.05 -5.10 13.13
N THR A 298 -12.85 -5.67 13.02
CA THR A 298 -11.62 -4.91 12.76
C THR A 298 -11.64 -4.27 11.37
N TYR A 299 -12.03 -5.01 10.33
CA TYR A 299 -12.18 -4.47 8.98
C TYR A 299 -13.26 -3.37 8.90
N ARG A 300 -14.39 -3.53 9.60
CA ARG A 300 -15.42 -2.49 9.70
C ARG A 300 -14.84 -1.19 10.28
N LYS A 301 -14.03 -1.27 11.34
CA LYS A 301 -13.34 -0.09 11.91
C LYS A 301 -12.34 0.55 10.95
N ILE A 302 -11.58 -0.27 10.21
CA ILE A 302 -10.66 0.22 9.18
C ILE A 302 -11.42 0.95 8.07
N ASN A 303 -12.51 0.36 7.56
CA ASN A 303 -13.36 0.97 6.54
C ASN A 303 -14.01 2.27 7.03
N GLN A 304 -14.46 2.32 8.29
CA GLN A 304 -14.97 3.55 8.93
C GLN A 304 -13.90 4.64 9.04
N SER A 305 -12.67 4.29 9.44
CA SER A 305 -11.55 5.23 9.47
C SER A 305 -11.23 5.74 8.06
N MET A 306 -11.20 4.85 7.08
CA MET A 306 -10.99 5.21 5.67
C MET A 306 -12.07 6.19 5.17
N GLU A 307 -13.34 6.02 5.55
CA GLU A 307 -14.44 6.93 5.19
C GLU A 307 -14.19 8.39 5.65
N THR A 308 -13.50 8.58 6.79
CA THR A 308 -13.18 9.92 7.29
C THR A 308 -12.25 10.73 6.37
N MET A 309 -11.61 10.08 5.39
CA MET A 309 -10.76 10.73 4.39
C MET A 309 -11.46 11.91 3.71
N TRP A 310 -12.75 11.79 3.35
CA TRP A 310 -13.50 12.84 2.67
C TRP A 310 -13.51 14.17 3.42
N GLY A 311 -13.63 14.12 4.76
CA GLY A 311 -13.66 15.30 5.61
C GLY A 311 -12.28 15.74 6.10
N ARG A 312 -11.29 14.84 6.12
CA ARG A 312 -9.95 15.11 6.65
C ARG A 312 -8.94 15.51 5.58
N SER A 313 -9.11 15.06 4.33
CA SER A 313 -8.31 15.44 3.16
C SER A 313 -9.24 15.74 2.00
N LEU A 314 -9.45 17.01 1.69
CA LEU A 314 -10.43 17.37 0.68
C LEU A 314 -9.99 16.89 -0.73
N PRO A 315 -10.90 16.35 -1.56
CA PRO A 315 -10.56 15.95 -2.92
C PRO A 315 -9.90 17.06 -3.74
N ALA A 316 -10.32 18.32 -3.51
CA ALA A 316 -9.81 19.50 -4.20
C ALA A 316 -8.35 19.84 -3.87
N ASP A 317 -7.87 19.40 -2.72
CA ASP A 317 -6.54 19.71 -2.24
C ASP A 317 -5.51 18.66 -2.62
N TYR A 318 -5.92 17.45 -3.00
CA TYR A 318 -5.00 16.35 -3.30
C TYR A 318 -3.92 16.73 -4.31
N LEU A 319 -4.28 17.48 -5.36
CA LEU A 319 -3.32 17.90 -6.39
C LEU A 319 -2.29 18.93 -5.89
N LYS A 320 -2.47 19.54 -4.72
CA LYS A 320 -1.54 20.55 -4.15
C LYS A 320 -0.25 19.94 -3.62
N TYR A 321 -0.27 18.65 -3.23
CA TYR A 321 0.90 17.91 -2.76
C TYR A 321 1.20 16.65 -3.58
N ARG A 322 0.25 16.16 -4.40
CA ARG A 322 0.41 14.96 -5.24
C ARG A 322 1.70 14.96 -6.07
N SER A 323 2.14 16.13 -6.55
CA SER A 323 3.36 16.30 -7.32
C SER A 323 4.58 15.68 -6.62
N PHE A 324 4.65 15.80 -5.29
CA PHE A 324 5.81 15.37 -4.48
C PHE A 324 5.81 13.91 -4.07
N ILE A 325 4.79 13.15 -4.45
CA ILE A 325 4.72 11.71 -4.12
C ILE A 325 4.82 10.82 -5.37
N PHE A 326 5.07 11.42 -6.53
CA PHE A 326 5.44 10.68 -7.74
C PHE A 326 6.80 10.01 -7.62
N GLY A 327 6.94 8.87 -8.31
CA GLY A 327 8.21 8.18 -8.48
C GLY A 327 9.05 8.75 -9.62
N THR A 328 10.29 8.26 -9.72
CA THR A 328 11.16 8.42 -10.89
C THR A 328 10.96 7.31 -11.94
N GLY A 329 10.17 6.29 -11.61
CA GLY A 329 9.78 5.19 -12.49
C GLY A 329 8.26 5.01 -12.58
N PRO A 330 7.78 3.99 -13.30
CA PRO A 330 8.56 3.03 -14.09
C PRO A 330 9.24 3.64 -15.32
N LYS A 331 10.34 3.03 -15.78
CA LYS A 331 11.14 3.49 -16.93
C LYS A 331 10.30 3.75 -18.18
N LYS A 332 9.29 2.91 -18.42
CA LYS A 332 8.30 3.15 -19.46
C LYS A 332 7.13 3.87 -18.79
N MET A 333 6.61 4.91 -19.44
CA MET A 333 5.41 5.68 -19.04
C MET A 333 5.62 6.84 -18.05
N ASN A 334 6.75 6.92 -17.35
CA ASN A 334 7.03 8.08 -16.50
C ASN A 334 7.62 9.23 -17.33
N ALA A 335 6.75 10.14 -17.76
CA ALA A 335 7.14 11.32 -18.54
C ALA A 335 7.80 12.44 -17.72
N MET A 336 7.73 12.39 -16.38
CA MET A 336 8.46 13.33 -15.52
C MET A 336 9.97 13.01 -15.47
N PHE A 337 10.31 11.73 -15.63
CA PHE A 337 11.69 11.23 -15.63
C PHE A 337 11.90 10.17 -16.74
N PRO A 338 11.79 10.54 -18.02
CA PRO A 338 11.84 9.58 -19.13
C PRO A 338 13.18 8.82 -19.19
N GLU A 339 14.26 9.50 -18.83
CA GLU A 339 15.61 8.92 -18.77
C GLU A 339 16.01 8.48 -17.36
N GLY A 340 15.11 8.55 -16.39
CA GLY A 340 15.38 8.26 -14.98
C GLY A 340 16.17 9.36 -14.27
N VAL A 341 16.72 9.03 -13.11
CA VAL A 341 17.49 9.96 -12.28
C VAL A 341 18.87 9.38 -11.97
N VAL A 342 19.94 10.13 -12.23
CA VAL A 342 21.30 9.77 -11.82
C VAL A 342 21.47 10.09 -10.34
N TYR A 343 21.95 9.13 -9.56
CA TYR A 343 22.22 9.30 -8.13
C TYR A 343 23.72 9.52 -7.97
N GLU A 344 24.12 10.79 -7.86
CA GLU A 344 25.53 11.18 -7.88
C GLU A 344 26.30 10.52 -6.72
N GLY A 345 27.45 9.92 -7.05
CA GLY A 345 28.28 9.17 -6.09
C GLY A 345 27.73 7.80 -5.70
N VAL A 346 26.59 7.38 -6.26
CA VAL A 346 26.01 6.03 -6.07
C VAL A 346 26.06 5.21 -7.34
N SER A 347 25.61 5.78 -8.48
CA SER A 347 25.57 5.10 -9.77
C SER A 347 25.53 6.11 -10.91
N ASP A 348 26.38 5.91 -11.92
CA ASP A 348 26.37 6.70 -13.17
C ASP A 348 25.19 6.32 -14.07
N GLN A 349 24.55 5.18 -13.82
CA GLN A 349 23.36 4.75 -14.56
C GLN A 349 22.10 5.35 -13.92
N PRO A 350 21.18 5.93 -14.71
CA PRO A 350 19.91 6.41 -14.19
C PRO A 350 19.09 5.31 -13.50
N GLN A 351 18.52 5.67 -12.36
CA GLN A 351 17.69 4.82 -11.52
C GLN A 351 16.21 5.15 -11.68
N PHE A 352 15.36 4.13 -11.51
CA PHE A 352 13.91 4.23 -11.65
C PHE A 352 13.23 3.60 -10.43
N TYR A 353 12.57 4.43 -9.63
CA TYR A 353 11.86 3.99 -8.42
C TYR A 353 10.40 4.40 -8.49
N ARG A 354 9.51 3.52 -8.04
CA ARG A 354 8.09 3.85 -7.90
C ARG A 354 7.91 4.86 -6.77
N GLY A 355 6.92 5.73 -6.94
CA GLY A 355 6.54 6.68 -5.90
C GLY A 355 5.70 6.03 -4.81
N GLU A 356 5.19 6.88 -3.94
CA GLU A 356 4.25 6.47 -2.92
C GLU A 356 2.99 5.88 -3.54
N SER A 357 2.50 4.80 -2.94
CA SER A 357 1.23 4.22 -3.32
C SER A 357 0.62 3.47 -2.15
N GLY A 358 -0.69 3.66 -1.95
CA GLY A 358 -1.48 2.81 -1.08
C GLY A 358 -1.39 1.32 -1.44
N ALA A 359 -0.99 0.94 -2.66
CA ALA A 359 -0.72 -0.47 -3.01
C ALA A 359 0.41 -1.12 -2.18
N ASN A 360 1.21 -0.32 -1.46
CA ASN A 360 2.23 -0.79 -0.54
C ASN A 360 1.68 -1.04 0.88
N ASP A 361 0.40 -0.79 1.16
CA ASP A 361 -0.23 -1.18 2.42
C ASP A 361 -0.30 -2.72 2.57
N SER A 362 -0.48 -3.20 3.80
CA SER A 362 -0.55 -4.64 4.11
C SER A 362 -1.93 -5.11 4.60
N ILE A 363 -2.92 -4.22 4.72
CA ILE A 363 -4.27 -4.51 5.22
C ILE A 363 -5.05 -5.38 4.23
N VAL A 364 -5.15 -4.91 2.97
CA VAL A 364 -5.89 -5.63 1.92
C VAL A 364 -5.20 -6.95 1.57
N PRO A 365 -3.86 -7.01 1.38
CA PRO A 365 -3.16 -8.28 1.17
C PRO A 365 -3.35 -9.31 2.28
N THR A 366 -3.50 -8.89 3.55
CA THR A 366 -3.76 -9.82 4.65
C THR A 366 -5.09 -10.56 4.43
N GLY A 367 -6.15 -9.81 4.10
CA GLY A 367 -7.46 -10.39 3.82
C GLY A 367 -7.48 -11.19 2.52
N ASP A 368 -6.82 -10.69 1.47
CA ASP A 368 -6.71 -11.41 0.20
C ASP A 368 -6.05 -12.78 0.36
N ASN A 369 -4.98 -12.84 1.15
CA ASN A 369 -4.21 -14.07 1.37
C ASN A 369 -4.95 -15.03 2.31
N LEU A 370 -5.48 -14.53 3.43
CA LEU A 370 -6.21 -15.35 4.41
C LEU A 370 -7.50 -15.95 3.82
N LEU A 371 -8.26 -15.16 3.07
CA LEU A 371 -9.51 -15.59 2.44
C LEU A 371 -9.28 -16.30 1.10
N GLU A 372 -8.03 -16.54 0.73
CA GLU A 372 -7.65 -17.21 -0.54
C GLU A 372 -8.18 -16.50 -1.80
N ILE A 373 -8.45 -15.19 -1.74
CA ILE A 373 -8.89 -14.38 -2.89
C ILE A 373 -7.77 -14.32 -3.95
N THR A 374 -6.50 -14.39 -3.55
CA THR A 374 -5.36 -14.35 -4.49
C THR A 374 -5.39 -15.48 -5.52
N ALA A 375 -6.00 -16.63 -5.21
CA ALA A 375 -6.18 -17.74 -6.16
C ALA A 375 -7.04 -17.35 -7.37
N HIS A 376 -7.87 -16.31 -7.25
CA HIS A 376 -8.74 -15.79 -8.31
C HIS A 376 -8.08 -14.65 -9.12
N MET A 377 -6.87 -14.21 -8.75
CA MET A 377 -6.17 -13.18 -9.49
C MET A 377 -5.62 -13.74 -10.82
N PRO A 378 -5.85 -13.05 -11.95
CA PRO A 378 -5.38 -13.53 -13.26
C PRO A 378 -3.84 -13.51 -13.33
N ASN A 379 -3.21 -14.52 -13.92
CA ASN A 379 -1.76 -14.48 -14.16
C ASN A 379 -1.42 -13.62 -15.39
N ASN A 380 -1.36 -12.29 -15.21
CA ASN A 380 -1.10 -11.32 -16.27
C ASN A 380 -0.15 -10.19 -15.81
N ASP A 381 0.12 -9.20 -16.66
CA ASP A 381 1.04 -8.10 -16.35
C ASP A 381 0.55 -7.18 -15.21
N LEU A 382 -0.75 -7.14 -14.93
CA LEU A 382 -1.29 -6.45 -13.75
C LEU A 382 -0.88 -7.17 -12.47
N THR A 383 -0.88 -8.51 -12.48
CA THR A 383 -0.41 -9.32 -11.35
C THR A 383 1.10 -9.25 -11.17
N LYS A 384 1.87 -9.07 -12.25
CA LYS A 384 3.30 -8.73 -12.15
C LYS A 384 3.51 -7.36 -11.52
N THR A 385 2.70 -6.36 -11.91
CA THR A 385 2.75 -5.00 -11.33
C THR A 385 2.34 -5.01 -9.85
N LEU A 386 1.32 -5.78 -9.47
CA LEU A 386 0.95 -6.05 -8.08
C LEU A 386 2.12 -6.62 -7.28
N ARG A 387 2.81 -7.62 -7.84
CA ARG A 387 4.00 -8.24 -7.24
C ARG A 387 5.17 -7.26 -7.10
N ASP A 388 5.36 -6.38 -8.07
CA ASP A 388 6.39 -5.34 -8.03
C ASP A 388 6.15 -4.34 -6.88
N PHE A 389 4.91 -3.87 -6.67
CA PHE A 389 4.56 -3.07 -5.47
C PHE A 389 4.89 -3.79 -4.17
N ARG A 390 4.79 -5.13 -4.13
CA ARG A 390 5.15 -5.89 -2.91
C ARG A 390 6.61 -5.70 -2.52
N SER A 391 7.52 -5.44 -3.46
CA SER A 391 8.95 -5.27 -3.16
C SER A 391 9.25 -4.01 -2.32
N TYR A 392 8.37 -3.00 -2.34
CA TYR A 392 8.54 -1.74 -1.61
C TYR A 392 8.13 -1.83 -0.13
N ARG A 393 7.32 -2.84 0.25
CA ARG A 393 6.97 -3.06 1.66
C ARG A 393 8.20 -3.37 2.50
N PRO A 394 8.21 -3.06 3.81
CA PRO A 394 9.24 -3.55 4.71
C PRO A 394 9.39 -5.08 4.65
N LYS A 395 10.63 -5.58 4.75
CA LYS A 395 10.96 -7.00 4.58
C LYS A 395 10.07 -7.92 5.41
N ASN A 396 9.92 -7.64 6.69
CA ASN A 396 9.09 -8.44 7.61
C ASN A 396 7.61 -8.49 7.19
N GLN A 397 7.06 -7.40 6.63
CA GLN A 397 5.70 -7.40 6.10
C GLN A 397 5.58 -8.26 4.85
N ARG A 398 6.58 -8.23 3.95
CA ARG A 398 6.61 -9.09 2.75
C ARG A 398 6.64 -10.56 3.12
N GLU A 399 7.52 -10.92 4.03
CA GLU A 399 7.70 -12.31 4.50
C GLU A 399 6.44 -12.80 5.21
N PHE A 400 5.86 -12.00 6.10
CA PHE A 400 4.59 -12.33 6.76
C PHE A 400 3.48 -12.61 5.75
N LEU A 401 3.27 -11.72 4.78
CA LEU A 401 2.22 -11.89 3.77
C LEU A 401 2.47 -13.11 2.87
N GLN A 402 3.72 -13.37 2.48
CA GLN A 402 4.07 -14.55 1.69
C GLN A 402 3.80 -15.85 2.46
N GLN A 403 4.15 -15.89 3.75
CA GLN A 403 3.89 -17.03 4.62
C GLN A 403 2.39 -17.21 4.86
N LEU A 404 1.65 -16.12 5.08
CA LEU A 404 0.20 -16.13 5.24
C LEU A 404 -0.50 -16.73 4.02
N GLU A 405 -0.11 -16.34 2.80
CA GLU A 405 -0.65 -16.90 1.55
C GLU A 405 -0.45 -18.42 1.51
N ALA A 406 0.78 -18.89 1.76
CA ALA A 406 1.10 -20.31 1.76
C ALA A 406 0.35 -21.11 2.85
N ARG A 407 0.29 -20.57 4.07
CA ARG A 407 -0.36 -21.22 5.22
C ARG A 407 -1.87 -21.29 5.05
N ALA A 408 -2.51 -20.21 4.59
CA ALA A 408 -3.95 -20.18 4.35
C ALA A 408 -4.36 -21.20 3.26
N THR A 409 -3.62 -21.24 2.14
CA THR A 409 -3.85 -22.24 1.08
C THR A 409 -3.63 -23.67 1.58
N LEU A 410 -2.59 -23.92 2.39
CA LEU A 410 -2.34 -25.26 2.93
C LEU A 410 -3.44 -25.71 3.91
N ALA A 411 -3.89 -24.81 4.78
CA ALA A 411 -4.95 -25.06 5.74
C ALA A 411 -6.33 -25.24 5.08
N GLY A 412 -6.52 -24.67 3.89
CA GLY A 412 -7.79 -24.64 3.17
C GLY A 412 -8.84 -23.79 3.87
N VAL A 413 -8.46 -22.57 4.27
CA VAL A 413 -9.28 -21.62 5.06
C VAL A 413 -10.64 -21.38 4.41
N ARG A 414 -10.70 -21.12 3.10
CA ARG A 414 -11.98 -20.95 2.40
C ARG A 414 -12.81 -22.21 2.49
N GLY A 415 -12.22 -23.36 2.18
CA GLY A 415 -12.92 -24.66 2.21
C GLY A 415 -13.51 -24.95 3.58
N PHE A 416 -12.74 -24.70 4.65
CA PHE A 416 -13.21 -24.83 6.02
C PHE A 416 -14.33 -23.85 6.34
N ALA A 417 -14.16 -22.56 6.06
CA ALA A 417 -15.18 -21.54 6.33
C ALA A 417 -16.52 -21.82 5.62
N MET A 418 -16.47 -22.29 4.38
CA MET A 418 -17.66 -22.58 3.57
C MET A 418 -18.38 -23.88 3.94
N SER A 419 -17.75 -24.76 4.74
CA SER A 419 -18.32 -26.08 5.10
C SER A 419 -18.51 -26.31 6.60
N ALA A 420 -17.84 -25.55 7.47
CA ALA A 420 -17.84 -25.79 8.91
C ALA A 420 -19.18 -25.47 9.59
N SER A 421 -19.79 -24.33 9.25
CA SER A 421 -21.09 -23.91 9.78
C SER A 421 -21.72 -22.80 8.92
N PRO A 422 -23.05 -22.57 9.02
CA PRO A 422 -23.70 -21.41 8.41
C PRO A 422 -23.11 -20.07 8.86
N ARG A 423 -22.70 -19.97 10.14
CA ARG A 423 -22.11 -18.74 10.70
C ARG A 423 -20.71 -18.48 10.17
N ALA A 424 -19.85 -19.49 10.11
CA ALA A 424 -18.52 -19.38 9.51
C ALA A 424 -18.62 -18.96 8.02
N LYS A 425 -19.57 -19.55 7.29
CA LYS A 425 -19.86 -19.19 5.90
C LYS A 425 -20.32 -17.72 5.77
N ALA A 426 -21.25 -17.28 6.61
CA ALA A 426 -21.69 -15.88 6.64
C ALA A 426 -20.54 -14.91 6.94
N LEU A 427 -19.71 -15.22 7.93
CA LEU A 427 -18.54 -14.41 8.28
C LEU A 427 -17.54 -14.33 7.13
N TYR A 428 -17.27 -15.43 6.44
CA TYR A 428 -16.41 -15.43 5.24
C TYR A 428 -16.95 -14.51 4.14
N VAL A 429 -18.24 -14.64 3.80
CA VAL A 429 -18.89 -13.77 2.79
C VAL A 429 -18.77 -12.29 3.18
N LEU A 430 -18.99 -11.96 4.45
CA LEU A 430 -18.88 -10.58 4.93
C LEU A 430 -17.44 -10.07 5.00
N LEU A 431 -16.46 -10.92 5.26
CA LEU A 431 -15.05 -10.54 5.19
C LEU A 431 -14.63 -10.22 3.74
N VAL A 432 -15.07 -11.02 2.76
CA VAL A 432 -14.90 -10.71 1.34
C VAL A 432 -15.59 -9.38 0.99
N ASP A 433 -16.79 -9.15 1.52
CA ASP A 433 -17.51 -7.87 1.34
C ASP A 433 -16.76 -6.68 1.93
N GLN A 434 -16.07 -6.83 3.07
CA GLN A 434 -15.25 -5.76 3.66
C GLN A 434 -14.02 -5.42 2.80
N ILE A 435 -13.39 -6.41 2.15
CA ILE A 435 -12.31 -6.18 1.18
C ILE A 435 -12.84 -5.47 -0.06
N ARG A 436 -14.03 -5.87 -0.55
CA ARG A 436 -14.74 -5.18 -1.63
C ARG A 436 -15.07 -3.73 -1.23
N GLU A 437 -15.54 -3.50 -0.01
CA GLU A 437 -15.89 -2.16 0.48
C GLU A 437 -14.67 -1.24 0.45
N PHE A 438 -13.52 -1.72 0.95
CA PHE A 438 -12.25 -0.99 0.92
C PHE A 438 -11.85 -0.63 -0.51
N ARG A 439 -11.84 -1.62 -1.42
CA ARG A 439 -11.45 -1.41 -2.82
C ARG A 439 -12.42 -0.49 -3.56
N ASN A 440 -13.71 -0.59 -3.27
CA ASN A 440 -14.72 0.31 -3.85
C ASN A 440 -14.53 1.75 -3.36
N ARG A 441 -14.31 1.94 -2.05
CA ARG A 441 -14.03 3.25 -1.48
C ARG A 441 -12.78 3.86 -2.09
N HIS A 442 -11.71 3.08 -2.25
CA HIS A 442 -10.50 3.52 -2.95
C HIS A 442 -10.78 3.91 -4.41
N TRP A 443 -11.63 3.15 -5.12
CA TRP A 443 -12.06 3.51 -6.48
C TRP A 443 -12.83 4.83 -6.49
N MET A 444 -13.73 5.07 -5.52
CA MET A 444 -14.44 6.34 -5.39
C MET A 444 -13.48 7.51 -5.10
N PHE A 445 -12.51 7.34 -4.20
CA PHE A 445 -11.46 8.34 -3.99
C PHE A 445 -10.70 8.62 -5.27
N THR A 446 -10.26 7.60 -5.98
CA THR A 446 -9.51 7.77 -7.24
C THR A 446 -10.30 8.58 -8.25
N LYS A 447 -11.61 8.34 -8.35
CA LYS A 447 -12.49 9.12 -9.23
C LYS A 447 -12.53 10.59 -8.82
N SER A 448 -12.77 10.88 -7.55
CA SER A 448 -12.98 12.25 -7.06
C SER A 448 -11.68 13.06 -6.88
N TYR A 449 -10.58 12.41 -6.53
CA TYR A 449 -9.29 13.05 -6.22
C TYR A 449 -8.40 13.17 -7.45
N ILE A 450 -8.55 12.27 -8.43
CA ILE A 450 -7.67 12.21 -9.61
C ILE A 450 -8.47 12.36 -10.90
N ILE A 451 -9.35 11.40 -11.21
CA ILE A 451 -9.98 11.32 -12.54
C ILE A 451 -10.83 12.56 -12.82
N GLN A 452 -11.55 13.12 -11.85
CA GLN A 452 -12.35 14.33 -12.08
C GLN A 452 -11.51 15.61 -12.18
N ARG A 453 -10.25 15.58 -11.73
CA ARG A 453 -9.44 16.78 -11.49
C ARG A 453 -8.27 16.93 -12.45
N THR A 454 -7.78 15.84 -13.00
CA THR A 454 -6.68 15.85 -13.96
C THR A 454 -6.92 14.88 -15.10
N THR A 455 -6.30 15.16 -16.24
CA THR A 455 -6.20 14.25 -17.38
C THR A 455 -5.04 13.27 -17.24
N TYR A 456 -4.14 13.52 -16.27
CA TYR A 456 -3.01 12.66 -15.91
C TYR A 456 -3.46 11.34 -15.30
N ASP A 457 -3.30 10.27 -16.07
CA ASP A 457 -3.92 8.96 -15.84
C ASP A 457 -2.98 7.92 -15.25
N ILE A 458 -1.78 8.35 -14.83
CA ILE A 458 -0.81 7.54 -14.11
C ILE A 458 -0.89 7.85 -12.62
N ALA A 459 -0.93 6.80 -11.80
CA ALA A 459 -0.87 6.90 -10.36
C ALA A 459 0.56 7.27 -9.89
N THR A 460 0.68 7.74 -8.66
CA THR A 460 1.97 8.13 -8.05
C THR A 460 2.99 6.99 -7.99
N GLY A 461 2.52 5.76 -7.72
CA GLY A 461 3.29 4.52 -7.83
C GLY A 461 3.55 4.03 -9.26
N GLY A 462 3.07 4.74 -10.28
CA GLY A 462 3.35 4.47 -11.69
C GLY A 462 2.47 3.40 -12.35
N SER A 463 1.29 3.11 -11.80
CA SER A 463 0.31 2.19 -12.41
C SER A 463 -0.74 2.95 -13.26
N PRO A 464 -1.22 2.37 -14.37
CA PRO A 464 -2.36 2.92 -15.12
C PRO A 464 -3.64 2.84 -14.27
N ILE A 465 -4.21 3.98 -13.92
CA ILE A 465 -5.30 4.09 -12.95
C ILE A 465 -6.54 3.28 -13.38
N LEU A 466 -6.95 3.41 -14.64
CA LEU A 466 -8.16 2.80 -15.19
C LEU A 466 -8.06 1.28 -15.40
N GLN A 467 -6.86 0.70 -15.30
CA GLN A 467 -6.67 -0.74 -15.46
C GLN A 467 -6.49 -1.43 -14.11
N TYR A 468 -5.68 -0.83 -13.23
CA TYR A 468 -5.25 -1.50 -12.00
C TYR A 468 -6.35 -1.61 -10.95
N LEU A 469 -6.95 -0.49 -10.53
CA LEU A 469 -7.94 -0.50 -9.45
C LEU A 469 -9.24 -1.22 -9.83
N PRO A 470 -9.82 -0.99 -11.04
CA PRO A 470 -11.03 -1.68 -11.43
C PRO A 470 -10.85 -3.19 -11.58
N ASN A 471 -9.69 -3.67 -12.05
CA ASN A 471 -9.40 -5.10 -12.11
C ASN A 471 -9.42 -5.73 -10.71
N ASN A 472 -8.76 -5.11 -9.73
CA ASN A 472 -8.76 -5.59 -8.35
C ASN A 472 -10.18 -5.59 -7.75
N LEU A 473 -10.97 -4.55 -7.99
CA LEU A 473 -12.35 -4.49 -7.51
C LEU A 473 -13.25 -5.54 -8.19
N SER A 474 -13.08 -5.77 -9.50
CA SER A 474 -13.82 -6.80 -10.24
C SER A 474 -13.53 -8.21 -9.73
N VAL A 475 -12.27 -8.53 -9.42
CA VAL A 475 -11.90 -9.84 -8.85
C VAL A 475 -12.61 -10.11 -7.53
N VAL A 476 -12.59 -9.16 -6.58
CA VAL A 476 -13.26 -9.37 -5.28
C VAL A 476 -14.78 -9.41 -5.41
N LEU A 477 -15.37 -8.62 -6.32
CA LEU A 477 -16.80 -8.70 -6.61
C LEU A 477 -17.20 -10.08 -7.13
N LYS A 478 -16.38 -10.67 -8.01
CA LYS A 478 -16.58 -12.03 -8.49
C LYS A 478 -16.50 -13.05 -7.36
N VAL A 479 -15.49 -12.98 -6.49
CA VAL A 479 -15.39 -13.88 -5.33
C VAL A 479 -16.58 -13.71 -4.39
N LEU A 480 -17.05 -12.49 -4.17
CA LEU A 480 -18.23 -12.22 -3.34
C LEU A 480 -19.49 -12.85 -3.94
N GLU A 481 -19.71 -12.71 -5.24
CA GLU A 481 -20.83 -13.36 -5.95
C GLU A 481 -20.76 -14.88 -5.84
N GLU A 482 -19.61 -15.48 -6.13
CA GLU A 482 -19.41 -16.93 -6.07
C GLU A 482 -19.66 -17.47 -4.65
N SER A 483 -19.12 -16.79 -3.64
CA SER A 483 -19.27 -17.20 -2.24
C SER A 483 -20.70 -17.01 -1.73
N PHE A 484 -21.39 -15.95 -2.16
CA PHE A 484 -22.79 -15.75 -1.82
C PHE A 484 -23.71 -16.78 -2.50
N ASN A 485 -23.41 -17.22 -3.73
CA ASN A 485 -24.17 -18.27 -4.41
C ASN A 485 -24.06 -19.65 -3.71
N GLU A 486 -23.01 -19.87 -2.92
CA GLU A 486 -22.85 -21.06 -2.06
C GLU A 486 -23.56 -20.94 -0.70
N PHE A 487 -24.16 -19.77 -0.40
CA PHE A 487 -24.98 -19.54 0.79
C PHE A 487 -26.42 -19.96 0.51
N THR A 488 -26.84 -21.07 1.13
CA THR A 488 -28.07 -21.78 0.79
C THR A 488 -29.26 -21.34 1.66
N ALA A 489 -30.47 -21.66 1.23
CA ALA A 489 -31.68 -21.45 2.04
C ALA A 489 -31.64 -22.22 3.38
N GLU A 490 -30.83 -23.27 3.51
CA GLU A 490 -30.61 -23.96 4.78
C GLU A 490 -29.73 -23.14 5.72
N ASP A 491 -28.66 -22.52 5.19
CA ASP A 491 -27.83 -21.58 5.96
C ASP A 491 -28.66 -20.39 6.45
N GLU A 492 -29.54 -19.85 5.59
CA GLU A 492 -30.47 -18.77 5.94
C GLU A 492 -31.40 -19.17 7.10
N ARG A 493 -32.03 -20.35 7.03
CA ARG A 493 -32.90 -20.84 8.11
C ARG A 493 -32.14 -21.06 9.41
N ALA A 494 -30.91 -21.58 9.33
CA ALA A 494 -30.08 -21.83 10.50
C ALA A 494 -29.68 -20.53 11.22
N LEU A 495 -29.39 -19.46 10.47
CA LEU A 495 -29.04 -18.15 11.04
C LEU A 495 -30.27 -17.32 11.45
N GLY A 496 -31.42 -17.53 10.80
CA GLY A 496 -32.66 -16.84 11.11
C GLY A 496 -33.31 -17.25 12.44
N VAL A 497 -32.83 -18.33 13.07
CA VAL A 497 -33.25 -18.73 14.42
C VAL A 497 -32.23 -18.21 15.43
N GLU A 498 -32.69 -17.38 16.36
CA GLU A 498 -31.85 -16.83 17.42
C GLU A 498 -31.38 -17.96 18.36
N ALA A 499 -30.07 -18.23 18.37
CA ALA A 499 -29.49 -19.22 19.28
C ALA A 499 -29.56 -18.68 20.71
N LYS A 500 -30.56 -19.12 21.49
CA LYS A 500 -30.65 -18.84 22.93
C LYS A 500 -29.41 -19.40 23.63
N GLY A 501 -28.43 -18.54 23.92
CA GLY A 501 -27.26 -18.87 24.74
C GLY A 501 -25.87 -18.60 24.15
N ALA A 502 -25.74 -18.06 22.93
CA ALA A 502 -24.42 -17.82 22.34
C ALA A 502 -23.85 -16.44 22.69
N THR A 503 -22.62 -16.39 23.23
CA THR A 503 -21.86 -15.16 23.54
C THR A 503 -21.17 -14.57 22.31
N HIS A 504 -21.91 -14.39 21.21
CA HIS A 504 -21.38 -13.77 19.99
C HIS A 504 -21.41 -12.24 20.08
N ARG A 505 -20.46 -11.56 19.42
CA ARG A 505 -20.41 -10.08 19.37
C ARG A 505 -21.39 -9.52 18.34
N ILE A 506 -21.68 -10.29 17.30
CA ILE A 506 -22.57 -10.01 16.18
C ILE A 506 -23.63 -11.13 16.15
N GLY A 507 -24.91 -10.74 16.26
CA GLY A 507 -26.03 -11.68 16.24
C GLY A 507 -26.19 -12.40 14.89
N ASN A 508 -26.74 -13.62 14.90
CA ASN A 508 -26.97 -14.38 13.67
C ASN A 508 -27.95 -13.68 12.71
N VAL A 509 -28.96 -13.00 13.25
CA VAL A 509 -29.91 -12.20 12.46
C VAL A 509 -29.20 -11.04 11.76
N GLU A 510 -28.33 -10.32 12.49
CA GLU A 510 -27.52 -9.24 11.89
C GLU A 510 -26.57 -9.78 10.81
N LEU A 511 -25.96 -10.95 11.02
CA LEU A 511 -25.12 -11.58 9.98
C LEU A 511 -25.94 -11.90 8.73
N LEU A 512 -27.12 -12.51 8.89
CA LEU A 512 -27.99 -12.89 7.77
C LEU A 512 -28.45 -11.66 6.96
N GLU A 513 -28.84 -10.58 7.65
CA GLU A 513 -29.21 -9.31 7.01
C GLU A 513 -28.04 -8.73 6.19
N ASN A 514 -26.85 -8.71 6.78
CA ASN A 514 -25.65 -8.20 6.13
C ASN A 514 -25.23 -9.05 4.93
N VAL A 515 -25.28 -10.38 5.04
CA VAL A 515 -24.94 -11.31 3.94
C VAL A 515 -25.89 -11.12 2.77
N THR A 516 -27.19 -11.03 3.06
CA THR A 516 -28.23 -10.78 2.05
C THR A 516 -28.01 -9.43 1.35
N ALA A 517 -27.65 -8.39 2.11
CA ALA A 517 -27.35 -7.08 1.56
C ALA A 517 -26.09 -7.07 0.69
N ALA A 518 -25.03 -7.78 1.09
CA ALA A 518 -23.80 -7.92 0.32
C ALA A 518 -24.04 -8.65 -1.01
N GLY A 519 -24.76 -9.78 -0.98
CA GLY A 519 -25.10 -10.57 -2.16
C GLY A 519 -25.92 -9.80 -3.20
N LYS A 520 -26.94 -9.06 -2.76
CA LYS A 520 -27.78 -8.22 -3.65
C LYS A 520 -26.98 -7.13 -4.37
N LYS A 521 -25.92 -6.61 -3.76
CA LYS A 521 -25.11 -5.50 -4.30
C LYS A 521 -24.04 -5.98 -5.27
N ALA A 522 -23.42 -7.15 -5.04
CA ALA A 522 -22.22 -7.58 -5.74
C ALA A 522 -22.37 -7.56 -7.27
N GLY A 523 -23.39 -8.25 -7.81
CA GLY A 523 -23.63 -8.32 -9.25
C GLY A 523 -24.00 -6.98 -9.89
N ALA A 524 -24.78 -6.16 -9.20
CA ALA A 524 -25.13 -4.82 -9.69
C ALA A 524 -23.90 -3.91 -9.74
N GLN A 525 -23.06 -3.96 -8.69
CA GLN A 525 -21.85 -3.17 -8.59
C GLN A 525 -20.81 -3.58 -9.64
N ARG A 526 -20.66 -4.88 -9.94
CA ARG A 526 -19.75 -5.35 -10.98
C ARG A 526 -20.14 -4.81 -12.36
N ARG A 527 -21.42 -4.91 -12.74
CA ARG A 527 -21.91 -4.35 -14.01
C ARG A 527 -21.75 -2.83 -14.09
N MET A 528 -21.99 -2.13 -12.98
CA MET A 528 -21.78 -0.68 -12.91
C MET A 528 -20.31 -0.33 -13.12
N LEU A 529 -19.39 -1.04 -12.46
CA LEU A 529 -17.95 -0.85 -12.61
C LEU A 529 -17.49 -1.10 -14.05
N GLU A 530 -17.92 -2.20 -14.67
CA GLU A 530 -17.58 -2.52 -16.06
C GLU A 530 -18.00 -1.42 -17.04
N ARG A 531 -19.26 -0.95 -16.91
CA ARG A 531 -19.77 0.15 -17.73
C ARG A 531 -19.00 1.44 -17.51
N GLU A 532 -18.78 1.81 -16.25
CA GLU A 532 -18.05 3.03 -15.88
C GLU A 532 -16.62 3.03 -16.44
N VAL A 533 -15.92 1.90 -16.32
CA VAL A 533 -14.55 1.77 -16.86
C VAL A 533 -14.54 1.85 -18.37
N ALA A 534 -15.51 1.22 -19.05
CA ALA A 534 -15.64 1.30 -20.50
C ALA A 534 -15.87 2.74 -20.98
N GLU A 535 -16.73 3.50 -20.28
CA GLU A 535 -16.98 4.92 -20.57
C GLU A 535 -15.69 5.74 -20.41
N LEU A 536 -14.97 5.58 -19.30
CA LEU A 536 -13.70 6.29 -19.04
C LEU A 536 -12.61 5.96 -20.06
N LEU A 537 -12.52 4.70 -20.49
CA LEU A 537 -11.58 4.29 -21.53
C LEU A 537 -11.93 4.90 -22.88
N ALA A 538 -13.21 4.90 -23.26
CA ALA A 538 -13.68 5.52 -24.50
C ALA A 538 -13.46 7.04 -24.50
N GLU A 539 -13.66 7.72 -23.37
CA GLU A 539 -13.33 9.14 -23.22
C GLU A 539 -11.83 9.41 -23.41
N LYS A 540 -10.98 8.55 -22.86
CA LYS A 540 -9.52 8.63 -23.03
C LYS A 540 -9.11 8.42 -24.48
N GLU A 541 -9.66 7.42 -25.16
CA GLU A 541 -9.36 7.12 -26.58
C GLU A 541 -9.74 8.30 -27.49
N LYS A 542 -10.98 8.81 -27.35
CA LYS A 542 -11.43 10.01 -28.09
C LYS A 542 -10.53 11.21 -27.86
N ARG A 543 -10.01 11.38 -26.64
CA ARG A 543 -9.05 12.45 -26.31
C ARG A 543 -7.74 12.27 -27.07
N ILE A 544 -7.18 11.05 -27.08
CA ILE A 544 -5.94 10.75 -27.82
C ILE A 544 -6.13 11.01 -29.32
N GLU A 545 -7.27 10.59 -29.88
CA GLU A 545 -7.61 10.84 -31.30
C GLU A 545 -7.67 12.33 -31.62
N LYS A 546 -8.35 13.14 -30.78
CA LYS A 546 -8.43 14.61 -30.94
C LYS A 546 -7.04 15.27 -30.92
N LEU A 547 -6.08 14.69 -30.22
CA LEU A 547 -4.70 15.17 -30.12
C LEU A 547 -3.78 14.62 -31.22
N GLY A 548 -4.36 14.12 -32.33
CA GLY A 548 -3.59 13.61 -33.47
C GLY A 548 -2.91 12.28 -33.21
N GLY A 549 -3.40 11.50 -32.23
CA GLY A 549 -2.80 10.23 -31.84
C GLY A 549 -1.61 10.35 -30.90
N ASP A 550 -1.30 11.54 -30.39
CA ASP A 550 -0.22 11.75 -29.43
C ASP A 550 -0.61 11.18 -28.05
N ILE A 551 -0.09 9.99 -27.74
CA ILE A 551 -0.40 9.27 -26.50
C ILE A 551 0.12 10.04 -25.28
N GLU A 552 1.27 10.71 -25.35
CA GLU A 552 1.86 11.41 -24.20
C GLU A 552 1.10 12.70 -23.88
N LYS A 553 0.69 13.47 -24.91
CA LYS A 553 -0.27 14.57 -24.72
C LYS A 553 -1.62 14.07 -24.26
N GLY A 554 -2.07 12.94 -24.82
CA GLY A 554 -3.29 12.24 -24.42
C GLY A 554 -3.26 11.73 -22.97
N ARG A 555 -2.09 11.63 -22.33
CA ARG A 555 -1.92 11.37 -20.90
C ARG A 555 -1.91 12.63 -20.04
N GLY A 556 -2.07 13.84 -20.58
CA GLY A 556 -2.24 15.05 -19.78
C GLY A 556 -0.95 15.71 -19.25
N MET A 557 0.23 15.24 -19.68
CA MET A 557 1.52 15.87 -19.34
C MET A 557 1.74 17.22 -20.03
N MET A 558 0.97 17.53 -21.09
CA MET A 558 1.28 18.61 -22.05
C MET A 558 0.03 19.30 -22.62
N GLY A 559 -0.91 19.71 -21.76
CA GLY A 559 -2.02 20.59 -22.18
C GLY A 559 -3.40 19.94 -22.30
N GLU A 560 -4.30 20.30 -21.38
CA GLU A 560 -5.71 20.68 -21.57
C GLU A 560 -6.38 20.84 -20.16
N PRO A 561 -7.05 21.96 -19.86
CA PRO A 561 -7.82 22.10 -18.62
C PRO A 561 -9.02 21.16 -18.64
N LYS A 562 -9.24 20.41 -17.55
CA LYS A 562 -10.57 19.81 -17.32
C LYS A 562 -11.51 20.90 -16.83
N SER A 563 -12.54 21.22 -17.62
CA SER A 563 -13.72 21.85 -17.04
C SER A 563 -14.36 20.83 -16.11
N MET A 564 -14.58 21.20 -14.85
CA MET A 564 -15.36 20.35 -13.94
C MET A 564 -16.77 20.26 -14.52
N LYS A 565 -17.08 19.17 -15.21
CA LYS A 565 -18.46 18.81 -15.50
C LYS A 565 -19.12 18.60 -14.14
N ARG A 566 -20.21 19.34 -13.85
CA ARG A 566 -21.11 18.98 -12.74
C ARG A 566 -21.58 17.55 -13.04
N GLY A 567 -21.02 16.58 -12.32
CA GLY A 567 -21.55 15.22 -12.35
C GLY A 567 -22.98 15.24 -11.82
N ALA A 568 -23.81 14.32 -12.31
CA ALA A 568 -25.08 14.05 -11.65
C ALA A 568 -24.73 13.62 -10.21
N VAL A 569 -25.14 14.46 -9.26
CA VAL A 569 -25.13 14.08 -7.84
C VAL A 569 -26.00 12.84 -7.77
N GLY A 570 -25.40 11.68 -7.50
CA GLY A 570 -26.15 10.48 -7.20
C GLY A 570 -27.05 10.79 -6.01
N CYS A 571 -28.30 10.36 -6.08
CA CYS A 571 -29.25 10.49 -4.97
C CYS A 571 -28.90 9.51 -3.83
N ASP A 572 -27.70 9.58 -3.26
CA ASP A 572 -27.27 8.79 -2.09
C ASP A 572 -27.19 9.61 -0.80
N GLY A 573 -27.60 10.88 -0.82
CA GLY A 573 -28.02 11.59 0.39
C GLY A 573 -26.89 11.95 1.36
N VAL A 574 -25.66 12.14 0.87
CA VAL A 574 -24.58 12.74 1.66
C VAL A 574 -23.86 13.76 0.78
N GLY A 575 -24.15 15.04 1.03
CA GLY A 575 -23.64 16.19 0.26
C GLY A 575 -22.27 16.67 0.70
#